data_AF-A0A1E1WWM4-F1
#
_entry.id   AF-A0A1E1WWM4-F1
#
_cell.length_a   1.000
_cell.length_b   1.000
_cell.length_c   1.000
_cell.angle_alpha   90.00
_cell.angle_beta   90.00
_cell.angle_gamma   90.00
#
_symmetry.space_group_name_H-M   'P 1'
#
loop_
_entity.id
_entity.type
_entity.pdbx_description
1 polymer ?
#
loop_
_entity_poly.entity_id
_entity_poly.type
_entity_poly.pdbx_seq_one_letter_code
_entity_poly.pdbx_strand_id
1 'polypeptide(L)' 'MWYEILPSAAIIVTCLTMPSLIDRPLCWLFDGKPYRRTLSRPAPYNEAMRDERMTGSPYKTIGLEGIPDEPQKP' A
#
# COMPACT_ATOMS: atom_id res chain seq x y z
N MET A 1 38.46 21.38 7.19
CA MET A 1 37.60 22.54 6.88
C MET A 1 36.13 22.16 7.11
N TRP A 2 35.23 23.12 7.35
CA TRP A 2 33.84 22.83 7.74
C TRP A 2 33.06 21.94 6.75
N TYR A 3 33.45 21.91 5.48
CA TYR A 3 32.83 21.10 4.43
C TYR A 3 33.18 19.60 4.49
N GLU A 4 34.17 19.18 5.28
CA GLU A 4 34.56 17.77 5.41
C GLU A 4 33.47 16.90 6.06
N ILE A 5 32.46 17.52 6.69
CA ILE A 5 31.28 16.83 7.20
C ILE A 5 30.29 16.45 6.09
N LEU A 6 30.33 17.12 4.93
CA LEU A 6 29.34 16.95 3.86
C LEU A 6 29.29 15.51 3.30
N PRO A 7 30.41 14.80 3.07
CA PRO A 7 30.37 13.40 2.65
C PRO A 7 29.67 12.50 3.67
N SER A 8 29.98 12.64 4.96
CA SER A 8 29.31 11.86 6.02
C SER A 8 27.83 12.20 6.14
N ALA A 9 27.47 13.48 6.06
CA ALA A 9 26.09 13.92 6.09
C ALA A 9 25.31 13.40 4.87
N ALA A 10 25.92 13.41 3.68
CA ALA A 10 25.32 12.88 2.46
C ALA A 10 25.01 11.38 2.60
N ILE A 11 25.94 10.57 3.12
CA ILE A 11 25.70 9.14 3.36
C ILE A 11 24.50 8.94 4.28
N ILE A 12 24.43 9.67 5.40
CA ILE A 12 23.32 9.58 6.36
C ILE A 12 21.99 9.95 5.69
N VAL A 13 21.96 11.06 4.96
CA VAL A 13 20.77 11.52 4.24
C VAL A 13 20.32 10.50 3.21
N THR A 14 21.24 9.94 2.42
CA THR A 14 20.92 8.91 1.43
C THR A 14 20.34 7.68 2.10
N CYS A 15 20.95 7.17 3.17
CA CYS A 15 20.45 5.99 3.88
C CYS A 15 19.07 6.22 4.53
N LEU A 16 18.77 7.43 4.99
CA LEU A 16 17.46 7.76 5.57
C LEU A 16 16.36 7.99 4.53
N THR A 17 16.71 8.56 3.38
CA THR A 17 15.74 8.89 2.33
C THR A 17 15.43 7.72 1.41
N MET A 18 16.41 6.85 1.18
CA MET A 18 16.28 5.71 0.27
C MET A 18 15.09 4.78 0.61
N PRO A 19 14.83 4.38 1.87
CA PRO A 19 13.69 3.51 2.19
C PRO A 19 12.35 4.13 1.81
N SER A 20 12.17 5.42 2.10
CA SER A 20 10.92 6.14 1.78
C SER A 20 10.68 6.27 0.27
N LEU A 21 11.76 6.41 -0.51
CA LEU A 21 11.67 6.47 -1.98
C LEU A 21 11.36 5.10 -2.60
N ILE A 22 11.86 4.02 -1.96
CA ILE A 22 11.67 2.64 -2.43
C ILE A 22 10.32 2.05 -2.00
N ASP A 23 9.72 2.54 -0.92
CA ASP A 23 8.45 2.02 -0.40
C ASP A 23 7.32 2.05 -1.44
N ARG A 24 7.14 3.19 -2.12
CA ARG A 24 6.12 3.35 -3.16
C ARG A 24 6.25 2.37 -4.34
N PRO A 25 7.42 2.23 -5.01
CA PRO A 25 7.55 1.26 -6.09
C PRO A 25 7.43 -0.18 -5.60
N LEU A 26 7.86 -0.50 -4.37
CA LEU A 26 7.63 -1.82 -3.78
C LEU A 26 6.14 -2.10 -3.58
N CYS A 27 5.36 -1.14 -3.07
CA CYS A 27 3.91 -1.27 -2.92
C CYS A 27 3.26 -1.53 -4.29
N TRP A 28 3.67 -0.82 -5.34
CA TRP A 28 3.17 -1.09 -6.69
C TRP A 28 3.50 -2.50 -7.18
N LEU A 29 4.73 -2.98 -6.92
CA LEU A 29 5.18 -4.29 -7.38
C LEU A 29 4.41 -5.44 -6.73
N PHE A 30 4.14 -5.35 -5.41
CA PHE A 30 3.51 -6.44 -4.66
C PHE A 30 1.99 -6.31 -4.57
N ASP A 31 1.49 -5.11 -4.28
CA ASP A 31 0.08 -4.87 -3.96
C ASP A 31 -0.70 -4.27 -5.15
N GLY A 32 -0.01 -3.89 -6.23
CA GLY A 32 -0.61 -3.24 -7.40
C GLY A 32 -1.08 -1.80 -7.15
N LYS A 33 -0.87 -1.27 -5.94
CA LYS A 33 -1.23 0.10 -5.53
C LYS A 33 -0.04 0.83 -4.93
N PRO A 34 0.06 2.17 -5.05
CA PRO A 34 1.24 2.92 -4.61
C PRO A 34 1.31 3.13 -3.09
N TYR A 35 0.45 2.45 -2.33
CA TYR A 35 0.27 2.65 -0.90
C TYR A 35 -0.18 1.36 -0.23
N ARG A 36 0.00 1.31 1.10
CA ARG A 36 -0.60 0.31 1.96
C ARG A 36 -1.75 0.88 2.77
N ARG A 37 -2.76 0.06 3.05
CA ARG A 37 -3.91 0.47 3.86
C ARG A 37 -3.52 0.53 5.34
N THR A 38 -4.01 1.53 6.05
CA THR A 38 -3.83 1.63 7.51
C THR A 38 -4.78 0.67 8.22
N LEU A 39 -4.23 -0.32 8.92
CA LEU A 39 -4.98 -1.34 9.65
C LEU A 39 -4.97 -1.11 11.18
N SER A 40 -4.64 0.11 11.62
CA SER A 40 -4.48 0.42 13.04
C SER A 40 -5.80 0.50 13.83
N ARG A 41 -6.94 0.53 13.15
CA ARG A 41 -8.27 0.63 13.77
C ARG A 41 -9.15 -0.58 13.39
N PRO A 42 -10.09 -1.00 14.26
CA PRO A 42 -10.94 -2.16 13.99
C PRO A 42 -11.80 -2.04 12.73
N ALA A 43 -12.38 -0.86 12.49
CA ALA A 43 -13.24 -0.64 11.32
C ALA A 43 -12.51 -0.86 9.98
N PRO A 44 -11.42 -0.15 9.66
CA PRO A 44 -10.68 -0.37 8.40
C PRO A 44 -10.03 -1.75 8.32
N TYR A 45 -9.71 -2.36 9.47
CA TYR A 45 -9.24 -3.75 9.51
C TYR A 45 -10.31 -4.73 9.03
N ASN A 46 -11.53 -4.62 9.58
CA ASN A 46 -12.65 -5.47 9.19
C ASN A 46 -13.03 -5.29 7.71
N GLU A 47 -12.98 -4.05 7.20
CA GLU A 47 -13.20 -3.77 5.78
C GLU A 47 -12.11 -4.39 4.89
N ALA A 48 -10.84 -4.30 5.27
CA ALA A 48 -9.75 -4.93 4.52
C ALA A 48 -9.88 -6.46 4.50
N MET A 49 -10.25 -7.08 5.63
CA MET A 49 -10.51 -8.52 5.69
C MET A 49 -11.73 -8.91 4.84
N ARG A 50 -12.77 -8.08 4.79
CA ARG A 50 -13.93 -8.31 3.92
C ARG A 50 -13.50 -8.31 2.46
N ASP A 51 -12.74 -7.30 2.05
CA ASP A 51 -12.24 -7.17 0.68
C ASP A 51 -11.34 -8.38 0.30
N GLU A 52 -10.48 -8.82 1.21
CA GLU A 52 -9.65 -10.02 1.04
C GLU A 52 -10.49 -11.30 0.86
N ARG A 53 -11.56 -11.48 1.65
CA ARG A 53 -12.47 -12.64 1.50
C ARG A 53 -13.22 -12.64 0.17
N MET A 54 -13.56 -11.47 -0.36
CA MET A 54 -14.31 -11.35 -1.63
C MET A 54 -13.41 -11.52 -2.86
N THR A 55 -12.16 -11.06 -2.81
CA THR A 55 -11.29 -10.94 -4.00
C THR A 55 -9.98 -11.73 -3.93
N GLY A 56 -9.64 -12.25 -2.76
CA GLY A 56 -8.32 -12.82 -2.45
C GLY A 56 -7.23 -11.78 -2.14
N SER A 57 -7.50 -10.47 -2.25
CA SER A 57 -6.53 -9.42 -1.92
C SER A 57 -7.20 -8.13 -1.45
N PRO A 58 -6.78 -7.52 -0.32
CA PRO A 58 -7.37 -6.27 0.18
C PRO A 58 -7.13 -5.05 -0.74
N TYR A 59 -6.28 -5.21 -1.76
CA TYR A 59 -5.96 -4.16 -2.73
C TYR A 59 -6.69 -4.31 -4.05
N LYS A 60 -7.36 -5.45 -4.31
CA LYS A 60 -8.20 -5.64 -5.49
C LYS A 60 -9.59 -5.08 -5.22
N THR A 61 -9.97 -4.03 -5.96
CA THR A 61 -11.28 -3.38 -5.80
C THR A 61 -12.28 -3.99 -6.79
N ILE A 62 -13.44 -4.42 -6.29
CA ILE A 62 -14.61 -4.79 -7.10
C ILE A 62 -15.57 -3.59 -7.07
N GLY A 63 -15.90 -3.06 -8.23
CA GLY A 63 -16.94 -2.07 -8.43
C GLY A 63 -18.31 -2.70 -8.68
N LEU A 64 -19.14 -2.03 -9.47
CA LEU A 64 -20.49 -2.50 -9.78
C LEU A 64 -20.49 -3.74 -10.69
N GLU A 65 -19.38 -4.02 -11.37
CA GLU A 65 -19.20 -5.19 -12.22
C GLU A 65 -19.25 -6.52 -11.45
N GLY A 66 -19.10 -6.51 -10.13
CA GLY A 66 -19.25 -7.70 -9.30
C GLY A 66 -20.69 -7.99 -8.86
N ILE A 67 -21.63 -7.10 -9.17
CA ILE A 67 -23.04 -7.26 -8.82
C ILE A 67 -23.74 -7.87 -10.04
N PRO A 68 -24.51 -8.96 -9.89
CA PRO A 68 -25.28 -9.51 -11.00
C PRO A 68 -26.37 -8.53 -11.45
N ASP A 69 -26.51 -8.32 -12.76
CA ASP A 69 -27.49 -7.41 -13.36
C ASP A 69 -28.93 -7.82 -13.08
N GLU A 70 -29.16 -9.14 -12.94
CA GLU A 70 -30.46 -9.72 -12.59
C GLU A 70 -30.41 -10.29 -11.17
N PRO A 71 -31.48 -10.12 -10.37
CA PRO A 71 -31.54 -10.73 -9.05
C PRO A 71 -31.49 -12.25 -9.20
N GLN A 72 -30.56 -12.90 -8.48
CA GLN A 72 -30.48 -14.35 -8.43
C GLN A 72 -31.82 -14.90 -7.94
N LYS A 73 -32.51 -15.66 -8.79
CA LYS A 73 -33.77 -16.32 -8.45
C LYS A 73 -33.48 -17.42 -7.41
N PRO A 74 -34.27 -17.53 -6.34
CA PRO A 74 -34.01 -18.46 -5.22
C PRO A 74 -34.01 -19.93 -5.63
#